data_AF-A0A420VPR2-F1
#
_entry.id   AF-A0A420VPR2-F1
#
_cell.length_a   1.000
_cell.length_b   1.000
_cell.length_c   1.000
_cell.angle_alpha   90.00
_cell.angle_beta   90.00
_cell.angle_gamma   90.00
#
_symmetry.space_group_name_H-M   'P 1'
#
loop_
_entity.id
_entity.type
_entity.pdbx_description
1 polymer ?
#
loop_
_entity_poly.entity_id
_entity_poly.type
_entity_poly.pdbx_seq_one_letter_code
_entity_poly.pdbx_strand_id
1 'polypeptide(L)'
;MTRQQNDLRSDIKIGKQIFENIPNEVRPGWSGFILSHFDSYINQIPLSILELYQIIDNKDRWKEAHQQFSEIRVFGLENKNYTPENYLRLAEIVAKVTYNASGEPAPFDKDSGHYIASLALAITAYFGDHRLEQEVKSAILLFIRNKKLRRNLKTAGDFFLYKKINDILWFDWDPIGFNDLAPSDEYQRYVPEIFTLVRAKADRLEIAKEGVN
;
A
#
# COMPACT_ATOMS: atom_id res chain seq x y z
N MET A 1 -11.47 19.70 -6.63
CA MET A 1 -10.18 19.00 -6.87
C MET A 1 -9.05 20.01 -6.77
N THR A 2 -8.07 19.78 -5.90
CA THR A 2 -6.91 20.68 -5.71
C THR A 2 -5.80 20.40 -6.73
N ARG A 3 -4.98 21.41 -7.05
CA ARG A 3 -3.89 21.35 -8.06
C ARG A 3 -2.96 20.14 -7.88
N GLN A 4 -2.68 19.75 -6.63
CA GLN A 4 -1.88 18.56 -6.29
C GLN A 4 -2.50 17.21 -6.71
N GLN A 5 -3.82 17.11 -6.80
CA GLN A 5 -4.51 15.85 -7.14
C GLN A 5 -4.44 15.51 -8.63
N ASN A 6 -4.36 16.52 -9.50
CA ASN A 6 -4.18 16.32 -10.95
C ASN A 6 -2.72 15.99 -11.30
N ASP A 7 -1.78 16.55 -10.56
CA ASP A 7 -0.33 16.38 -10.76
C ASP A 7 0.13 14.92 -10.56
N LEU A 8 -0.44 14.18 -9.62
CA LEU A 8 -0.06 12.79 -9.31
C LEU A 8 -0.38 11.77 -10.42
N ARG A 9 -1.40 12.04 -11.26
CA ARG A 9 -1.88 11.05 -12.25
C ARG A 9 -1.01 10.96 -13.51
N SER A 10 -0.21 11.99 -13.82
CA SER A 10 0.56 12.05 -15.07
C SER A 10 2.02 12.48 -14.91
N ASP A 11 2.42 13.03 -13.76
CA ASP A 11 3.81 13.47 -13.58
C ASP A 11 4.68 12.39 -12.95
N ILE A 12 5.42 11.67 -13.81
CA ILE A 12 6.46 10.71 -13.40
C ILE A 12 7.49 11.32 -12.45
N LYS A 13 7.71 12.64 -12.49
CA LYS A 13 8.62 13.34 -11.57
C LYS A 13 8.10 13.29 -10.14
N ILE A 14 6.79 13.30 -9.93
CA ILE A 14 6.19 13.21 -8.60
C ILE A 14 6.30 11.77 -8.09
N GLY A 15 6.00 10.78 -8.93
CA GLY A 15 6.22 9.37 -8.59
C GLY A 15 7.67 9.09 -8.18
N LYS A 16 8.63 9.63 -8.94
CA LYS A 16 10.06 9.62 -8.62
C LYS A 16 10.35 10.28 -7.26
N GLN A 17 9.91 11.51 -7.05
CA GLN A 17 10.13 12.23 -5.79
C GLN A 17 9.56 11.50 -4.58
N ILE A 18 8.37 10.89 -4.70
CA ILE A 18 7.79 10.08 -3.63
C ILE A 18 8.71 8.89 -3.34
N PHE A 19 9.01 8.08 -4.36
CA PHE A 19 9.74 6.83 -4.19
C PHE A 19 11.18 7.03 -3.70
N GLU A 20 11.88 8.03 -4.21
CA GLU A 20 13.27 8.33 -3.81
C GLU A 20 13.37 8.81 -2.36
N ASN A 21 12.30 9.38 -1.79
CA ASN A 21 12.24 9.79 -0.39
C ASN A 21 11.93 8.64 0.59
N ILE A 22 11.63 7.44 0.08
CA ILE A 22 11.32 6.27 0.91
C ILE A 22 12.62 5.45 1.11
N PRO A 23 13.03 5.21 2.37
CA PRO A 23 14.21 4.39 2.66
C PRO A 23 14.10 2.99 2.06
N ASN A 24 15.22 2.41 1.62
CA ASN A 24 15.22 1.17 0.86
C ASN A 24 14.56 0.00 1.62
N GLU A 25 14.80 -0.06 2.92
CA GLU A 25 14.23 -1.03 3.86
C GLU A 25 12.71 -0.89 4.07
N VAL A 26 12.13 0.24 3.69
CA VAL A 26 10.71 0.55 3.85
C VAL A 26 9.93 0.36 2.55
N ARG A 27 10.60 0.45 1.40
CA ARG A 27 9.97 0.37 0.07
C ARG A 27 9.09 -0.87 -0.14
N PRO A 28 9.48 -2.09 0.27
CA PRO A 28 8.65 -3.28 0.06
C PRO A 28 7.32 -3.21 0.82
N GLY A 29 7.37 -2.78 2.08
CA GLY A 29 6.19 -2.61 2.91
C GLY A 29 5.26 -1.52 2.37
N TRP A 30 5.81 -0.38 1.98
CA TRP A 30 5.04 0.71 1.40
C TRP A 30 4.36 0.33 0.08
N SER A 31 5.08 -0.33 -0.83
CA SER A 31 4.54 -0.73 -2.12
C SER A 31 3.50 -1.85 -1.97
N GLY A 32 3.75 -2.83 -1.10
CA GLY A 32 2.80 -3.88 -0.75
C GLY A 32 1.52 -3.33 -0.11
N PHE A 33 1.65 -2.33 0.77
CA PHE A 33 0.51 -1.63 1.36
C PHE A 33 -0.37 -0.97 0.30
N ILE A 34 0.22 -0.27 -0.67
CA ILE A 34 -0.53 0.32 -1.79
C ILE A 34 -1.25 -0.77 -2.61
N LEU A 35 -0.56 -1.87 -2.93
CA LEU A 35 -1.16 -2.98 -3.69
C LEU A 35 -2.38 -3.58 -2.94
N SER A 36 -2.28 -3.76 -1.63
CA SER A 36 -3.33 -4.37 -0.82
C SER A 36 -4.64 -3.57 -0.71
N HIS A 37 -4.67 -2.31 -1.16
CA HIS A 37 -5.93 -1.54 -1.23
C HIS A 37 -6.88 -2.07 -2.31
N PHE A 38 -6.36 -2.84 -3.27
CA PHE A 38 -7.15 -3.38 -4.36
C PHE A 38 -7.69 -4.79 -4.07
N ASP A 39 -7.26 -5.45 -3.00
CA ASP A 39 -7.56 -6.87 -2.75
C ASP A 39 -9.06 -7.17 -2.70
N SER A 40 -9.86 -6.27 -2.12
CA SER A 40 -11.32 -6.40 -2.07
C SER A 40 -12.03 -6.12 -3.40
N TYR A 41 -11.34 -5.52 -4.37
CA TYR A 41 -11.86 -5.20 -5.71
C TYR A 41 -11.47 -6.26 -6.76
N ILE A 42 -10.58 -7.18 -6.40
CA ILE A 42 -10.05 -8.19 -7.31
C ILE A 42 -10.76 -9.52 -7.03
N ASN A 43 -11.52 -10.00 -8.02
CA ASN A 43 -12.30 -11.24 -7.89
C ASN A 43 -11.45 -12.48 -7.56
N GLN A 44 -10.27 -12.58 -8.18
CA GLN A 44 -9.35 -13.69 -7.96
C GLN A 44 -7.91 -13.17 -7.96
N ILE A 45 -7.32 -13.11 -6.78
CA ILE A 45 -5.91 -12.74 -6.62
C ILE A 45 -5.05 -13.96 -6.98
N PRO A 46 -4.08 -13.83 -7.91
CA PRO A 46 -3.13 -14.89 -8.24
C PRO A 46 -2.35 -15.34 -7.01
N LEU A 47 -2.07 -16.64 -6.91
CA LEU A 47 -1.30 -17.20 -5.80
C LEU A 47 0.06 -16.51 -5.63
N SER A 48 0.73 -16.19 -6.74
CA SER A 48 2.01 -15.48 -6.74
C SER A 48 1.93 -14.09 -6.07
N ILE A 49 0.80 -13.40 -6.18
CA ILE A 49 0.57 -12.12 -5.48
C ILE A 49 0.32 -12.36 -3.98
N LEU A 50 -0.45 -13.40 -3.63
CA LEU A 50 -0.67 -13.77 -2.22
C LEU A 50 0.64 -14.17 -1.51
N GLU A 51 1.51 -14.92 -2.18
CA GLU A 51 2.82 -15.28 -1.67
C GLU A 51 3.76 -14.07 -1.56
N LEU A 52 3.67 -13.14 -2.51
CA LEU A 52 4.43 -11.90 -2.46
C LEU A 52 4.17 -11.10 -1.18
N TYR A 53 2.94 -11.08 -0.65
CA TYR A 53 2.67 -10.45 0.65
C TYR A 53 3.45 -11.10 1.81
N GLN A 54 3.55 -12.44 1.81
CA GLN A 54 4.32 -13.15 2.83
C GLN A 54 5.82 -12.89 2.70
N ILE A 55 6.32 -12.74 1.47
CA ILE A 55 7.71 -12.39 1.20
C ILE A 55 7.99 -10.98 1.68
N ILE A 56 7.13 -10.01 1.36
CA ILE A 56 7.29 -8.61 1.78
C ILE A 56 7.42 -8.51 3.31
N ASP A 57 6.63 -9.29 4.06
CA ASP A 57 6.66 -9.30 5.53
C ASP A 57 7.94 -9.89 6.14
N ASN A 58 8.65 -10.75 5.41
CA ASN A 58 9.88 -11.39 5.88
C ASN A 58 11.09 -10.96 5.05
N LYS A 59 11.94 -10.11 5.63
CA LYS A 59 13.16 -9.59 4.98
C LYS A 59 14.10 -10.67 4.46
N ASP A 60 14.22 -11.80 5.15
CA ASP A 60 15.09 -12.91 4.73
C ASP A 60 14.59 -13.58 3.43
N ARG A 61 13.30 -13.40 3.12
CA ARG A 61 12.65 -13.92 1.92
C ARG A 61 12.65 -12.93 0.76
N TRP A 62 13.06 -11.66 0.94
CA TRP A 62 12.94 -10.64 -0.13
C TRP A 62 13.62 -11.03 -1.44
N LYS A 63 14.67 -11.85 -1.40
CA LYS A 63 15.32 -12.42 -2.60
C LYS A 63 14.39 -13.30 -3.45
N GLU A 64 13.40 -13.94 -2.83
CA GLU A 64 12.38 -14.76 -3.51
C GLU A 64 11.46 -13.91 -4.40
N ALA A 65 11.39 -12.59 -4.18
CA ALA A 65 10.53 -11.70 -4.97
C ALA A 65 10.91 -11.66 -6.46
N HIS A 66 12.15 -12.02 -6.84
CA HIS A 66 12.50 -12.17 -8.25
C HIS A 66 11.74 -13.31 -8.93
N GLN A 67 11.55 -14.43 -8.21
CA GLN A 67 10.71 -15.53 -8.68
C GLN A 67 9.26 -15.07 -8.80
N GLN A 68 8.73 -14.37 -7.78
CA GLN A 68 7.36 -13.88 -7.81
C GLN A 68 7.10 -12.89 -8.95
N PHE A 69 8.06 -12.03 -9.30
CA PHE A 69 7.96 -11.20 -10.52
C PHE A 69 7.73 -12.07 -11.77
N SER A 70 8.48 -13.17 -11.90
CA SER A 70 8.40 -14.05 -13.06
C SER A 70 7.07 -14.78 -13.12
N GLU A 71 6.58 -15.28 -11.99
CA GLU A 71 5.30 -15.99 -11.87
C GLU A 71 4.10 -15.07 -12.15
N ILE A 72 4.11 -13.83 -11.64
CA ILE A 72 3.08 -12.82 -11.94
C ILE A 72 3.05 -12.52 -13.44
N ARG A 73 4.22 -12.36 -14.06
CA ARG A 73 4.32 -12.08 -15.50
C ARG A 73 3.81 -13.24 -16.35
N VAL A 74 4.19 -14.48 -16.03
CA VAL A 74 3.70 -15.68 -16.71
C VAL A 74 2.17 -15.78 -16.57
N PHE A 75 1.65 -15.57 -15.37
CA PHE A 75 0.20 -15.54 -15.13
C PHE A 75 -0.50 -14.52 -16.03
N GLY A 76 0.02 -13.29 -16.14
CA GLY A 76 -0.56 -12.26 -17.01
C GLY A 76 -0.53 -12.60 -18.50
N LEU A 77 0.52 -13.29 -18.96
CA LEU A 77 0.65 -13.76 -20.35
C LEU A 77 -0.36 -14.87 -20.68
N GLU A 78 -0.61 -15.77 -19.73
CA GLU A 78 -1.55 -16.88 -19.85
C GLU A 78 -3.02 -16.43 -19.68
N ASN A 79 -3.25 -15.37 -18.90
CA ASN A 79 -4.58 -14.88 -18.54
C ASN A 79 -4.84 -13.49 -19.14
N LYS A 80 -4.83 -13.37 -20.47
CA LYS A 80 -4.97 -12.09 -21.20
C LYS A 80 -6.25 -11.29 -20.90
N ASN A 81 -7.28 -11.94 -20.38
CA ASN A 81 -8.55 -11.31 -20.01
C ASN A 81 -8.60 -10.86 -18.53
N TYR A 82 -7.50 -11.05 -17.79
CA TYR A 82 -7.41 -10.62 -16.39
C TYR A 82 -7.47 -9.10 -16.32
N THR A 83 -8.39 -8.56 -15.51
CA THR A 83 -8.60 -7.12 -15.39
C THR A 83 -8.71 -6.68 -13.93
N PRO A 84 -8.20 -5.48 -13.60
CA PRO A 84 -7.47 -4.57 -14.48
C PRO A 84 -6.00 -5.00 -14.70
N GLU A 85 -5.50 -4.90 -15.92
CA GLU A 85 -4.10 -5.25 -16.27
C GLU A 85 -3.08 -4.47 -15.41
N ASN A 86 -3.40 -3.21 -15.08
CA ASN A 86 -2.56 -2.37 -14.23
C ASN A 86 -2.35 -2.94 -12.82
N TYR A 87 -3.25 -3.80 -12.32
CA TYR A 87 -3.06 -4.49 -11.04
C TYR A 87 -1.90 -5.48 -11.11
N LEU A 88 -1.83 -6.30 -12.17
CA LEU A 88 -0.71 -7.21 -12.38
C LEU A 88 0.60 -6.44 -12.58
N ARG A 89 0.58 -5.35 -13.35
CA ARG A 89 1.75 -4.48 -13.53
C ARG A 89 2.21 -3.86 -12.20
N LEU A 90 1.27 -3.42 -11.36
CA LEU A 90 1.61 -2.90 -10.04
C LEU A 90 2.25 -4.00 -9.18
N ALA A 91 1.70 -5.21 -9.17
CA ALA A 91 2.26 -6.35 -8.44
C ALA A 91 3.67 -6.74 -8.93
N GLU A 92 3.92 -6.71 -10.25
CA GLU A 92 5.26 -6.89 -10.80
C GLU A 92 6.24 -5.83 -10.26
N ILE A 93 5.85 -4.55 -10.24
CA ILE A 93 6.70 -3.48 -9.71
C ILE A 93 6.95 -3.67 -8.21
N VAL A 94 5.95 -4.10 -7.44
CA VAL A 94 6.10 -4.42 -6.02
C VAL A 94 7.12 -5.55 -5.83
N ALA A 95 7.07 -6.61 -6.64
CA ALA A 95 8.04 -7.70 -6.61
C ALA A 95 9.46 -7.20 -6.95
N LYS A 96 9.62 -6.38 -8.00
CA LYS A 96 10.92 -5.79 -8.37
C LYS A 96 11.51 -4.93 -7.26
N VAL A 97 10.70 -4.05 -6.66
CA VAL A 97 11.13 -3.17 -5.56
C VAL A 97 11.53 -3.99 -4.34
N THR A 98 10.79 -5.07 -4.05
CA THR A 98 11.10 -5.99 -2.95
C THR A 98 12.43 -6.71 -3.18
N TYR A 99 12.63 -7.26 -4.38
CA TYR A 99 13.89 -7.90 -4.74
C TYR A 99 15.07 -6.91 -4.68
N ASN A 100 14.93 -5.73 -5.27
CA ASN A 100 15.97 -4.71 -5.23
C ASN A 100 16.31 -4.27 -3.80
N ALA A 101 15.34 -4.31 -2.89
CA ALA A 101 15.56 -3.99 -1.48
C ALA A 101 16.34 -5.09 -0.72
N SER A 102 16.36 -6.33 -1.22
CA SER A 102 17.12 -7.44 -0.63
C SER A 102 18.64 -7.25 -0.71
N GLY A 103 19.13 -6.49 -1.69
CA GLY A 103 20.55 -6.28 -1.95
C GLY A 103 21.24 -7.40 -2.72
N GLU A 104 20.48 -8.39 -3.20
CA GLU A 104 20.98 -9.45 -4.09
C GLU A 104 21.50 -8.89 -5.43
N PRO A 105 22.43 -9.61 -6.11
CA PRO A 105 22.99 -9.18 -7.39
C PRO A 105 21.94 -9.20 -8.52
N ALA A 106 22.27 -8.58 -9.65
CA ALA A 106 21.38 -8.45 -10.81
C ALA A 106 20.01 -7.80 -10.48
N PRO A 107 19.99 -6.60 -9.86
CA PRO A 107 18.74 -5.91 -9.57
C PRO A 107 17.98 -5.55 -10.84
N PHE A 108 16.65 -5.47 -10.73
CA PHE A 108 15.81 -4.86 -11.75
C PHE A 108 16.08 -3.35 -11.88
N ASP A 109 15.52 -2.74 -12.93
CA ASP A 109 15.66 -1.32 -13.21
C ASP A 109 15.30 -0.45 -11.99
N LYS A 110 16.22 0.45 -11.61
CA LYS A 110 16.13 1.27 -10.39
C LYS A 110 14.92 2.20 -10.38
N ASP A 111 14.42 2.56 -11.57
CA ASP A 111 13.29 3.46 -11.77
C ASP A 111 11.93 2.76 -11.78
N SER A 112 11.89 1.42 -11.66
CA SER A 112 10.66 0.63 -11.59
C SER A 112 9.68 1.19 -10.54
N GLY A 113 10.18 1.59 -9.37
CA GLY A 113 9.37 2.14 -8.28
C GLY A 113 8.71 3.49 -8.57
N HIS A 114 9.18 4.25 -9.57
CA HIS A 114 8.61 5.56 -9.91
C HIS A 114 7.18 5.46 -10.44
N TYR A 115 6.79 4.29 -10.96
CA TYR A 115 5.48 4.04 -11.57
C TYR A 115 4.41 3.58 -10.57
N ILE A 116 4.76 3.30 -9.31
CA ILE A 116 3.81 2.78 -8.32
C ILE A 116 2.60 3.72 -8.16
N ALA A 117 2.86 5.03 -8.01
CA ALA A 117 1.80 6.01 -7.80
C ALA A 117 0.85 6.12 -9.01
N SER A 118 1.40 6.20 -10.23
CA SER A 118 0.58 6.34 -11.44
C SER A 118 -0.19 5.06 -11.77
N LEU A 119 0.41 3.88 -11.56
CA LEU A 119 -0.26 2.59 -11.74
C LEU A 119 -1.42 2.45 -10.73
N ALA A 120 -1.18 2.73 -9.46
CA ALA A 120 -2.22 2.65 -8.43
C ALA A 120 -3.38 3.59 -8.74
N LEU A 121 -3.11 4.83 -9.16
CA LEU A 121 -4.16 5.77 -9.56
C LEU A 121 -4.90 5.33 -10.84
N ALA A 122 -4.21 4.71 -11.80
CA ALA A 122 -4.87 4.17 -12.98
C ALA A 122 -5.83 3.01 -12.63
N ILE A 123 -5.49 2.19 -11.64
CA ILE A 123 -6.39 1.14 -11.11
C ILE A 123 -7.61 1.78 -10.43
N THR A 124 -7.42 2.83 -9.61
CA THR A 124 -8.56 3.53 -8.98
C THR A 124 -9.53 4.09 -10.03
N ALA A 125 -9.00 4.62 -11.14
CA ALA A 125 -9.80 5.16 -12.24
C ALA A 125 -10.57 4.07 -12.99
N TYR A 126 -10.03 2.84 -13.08
CA TYR A 126 -10.74 1.70 -13.67
C TYR A 126 -12.00 1.33 -12.87
N PHE A 127 -11.91 1.32 -11.54
CA PHE A 127 -13.07 1.01 -10.69
C PHE A 127 -14.05 2.18 -10.57
N GLY A 128 -13.61 3.41 -10.81
CA GLY A 128 -14.48 4.59 -10.71
C GLY A 128 -14.91 4.90 -9.27
N ASP A 129 -14.30 4.25 -8.28
CA ASP A 129 -14.60 4.43 -6.87
C ASP A 129 -13.78 5.59 -6.29
N HIS A 130 -14.48 6.67 -5.94
CA HIS A 130 -13.85 7.87 -5.38
C HIS A 130 -13.22 7.62 -4.01
N ARG A 131 -13.80 6.73 -3.20
CA ARG A 131 -13.27 6.38 -1.88
C ARG A 131 -11.96 5.63 -2.03
N LEU A 132 -11.92 4.60 -2.88
CA LEU A 132 -10.69 3.87 -3.20
C LEU A 132 -9.60 4.83 -3.68
N GLU A 133 -9.96 5.80 -4.52
CA GLU A 133 -9.03 6.82 -4.99
C GLU A 133 -8.43 7.65 -3.84
N GLN A 134 -9.25 8.11 -2.88
CA GLN A 134 -8.76 8.88 -1.73
C GLN A 134 -7.88 8.03 -0.81
N GLU A 135 -8.27 6.78 -0.54
CA GLU A 135 -7.49 5.86 0.29
C GLU A 135 -6.10 5.59 -0.31
N VAL A 136 -6.06 5.27 -1.61
CA VAL A 136 -4.80 5.07 -2.34
C VAL A 136 -3.95 6.34 -2.37
N LYS A 137 -4.54 7.52 -2.55
CA LYS A 137 -3.81 8.80 -2.46
C LYS A 137 -3.23 9.04 -1.08
N SER A 138 -4.00 8.76 -0.03
CA SER A 138 -3.53 8.85 1.36
C SER A 138 -2.38 7.87 1.61
N ALA A 139 -2.48 6.63 1.12
CA ALA A 139 -1.43 5.63 1.23
C ALA A 139 -0.13 6.03 0.51
N ILE A 140 -0.24 6.55 -0.72
CA ILE A 140 0.91 7.07 -1.49
C ILE A 140 1.61 8.20 -0.73
N LEU A 141 0.84 9.11 -0.12
CA LEU A 141 1.36 10.30 0.55
C LEU A 141 1.66 10.10 2.04
N LEU A 142 1.38 8.91 2.59
CA LEU A 142 1.51 8.60 4.02
C LEU A 142 2.91 8.93 4.54
N PHE A 143 3.95 8.49 3.80
CA PHE A 143 5.34 8.83 4.12
C PHE A 143 5.60 10.31 4.00
N ILE A 144 5.09 10.97 2.96
CA ILE A 144 5.42 12.37 2.73
C ILE A 144 4.89 13.24 3.86
N ARG A 145 3.64 13.01 4.27
CA ARG A 145 2.89 13.92 5.14
C ARG A 145 3.21 13.76 6.62
N ASN A 146 3.55 12.55 7.10
CA ASN A 146 3.60 12.30 8.54
C ASN A 146 5.01 11.91 9.04
N LYS A 147 5.77 12.91 9.51
CA LYS A 147 7.12 12.73 10.08
C LYS A 147 7.16 11.79 11.29
N LYS A 148 6.09 11.72 12.08
CA LYS A 148 5.99 10.83 13.26
C LYS A 148 5.81 9.38 12.80
N LEU A 149 4.91 9.14 11.84
CA LEU A 149 4.73 7.82 11.22
C LEU A 149 5.99 7.33 10.52
N ARG A 150 6.76 8.19 9.83
CA ARG A 150 8.06 7.80 9.26
C ARG A 150 9.01 7.14 10.26
N ARG A 151 8.95 7.55 11.53
CA ARG A 151 9.82 6.99 12.58
C ARG A 151 9.34 5.62 13.06
N ASN A 152 8.04 5.34 12.92
CA ASN A 152 7.39 4.16 13.47
C ASN A 152 7.09 3.08 12.42
N LEU A 153 6.91 3.45 11.15
CA LEU A 153 6.74 2.54 10.01
C LEU A 153 8.12 2.11 9.49
N LYS A 154 8.66 1.03 10.04
CA LYS A 154 10.01 0.54 9.71
C LYS A 154 10.00 -0.79 8.97
N THR A 155 8.98 -1.59 9.16
CA THR A 155 8.86 -2.92 8.54
C THR A 155 7.61 -3.02 7.69
N ALA A 156 7.55 -4.02 6.81
CA ALA A 156 6.34 -4.40 6.12
C ALA A 156 5.17 -4.68 7.08
N GLY A 157 5.41 -5.44 8.15
CA GLY A 157 4.43 -5.70 9.18
C GLY A 157 3.84 -4.44 9.82
N ASP A 158 4.62 -3.35 9.94
CA ASP A 158 4.10 -2.07 10.45
C ASP A 158 3.03 -1.47 9.52
N PHE A 159 3.18 -1.63 8.21
CA PHE A 159 2.17 -1.18 7.25
C PHE A 159 0.93 -2.03 7.25
N PHE A 160 1.10 -3.35 7.27
CA PHE A 160 -0.04 -4.25 7.32
C PHE A 160 -0.80 -4.08 8.64
N LEU A 161 -0.10 -3.81 9.75
CA LEU A 161 -0.73 -3.44 11.01
C LEU A 161 -1.48 -2.12 10.90
N TYR A 162 -0.86 -1.09 10.30
CA TYR A 162 -1.52 0.20 10.06
C TYR A 162 -2.80 0.03 9.22
N LYS A 163 -2.72 -0.75 8.14
CA LYS A 163 -3.86 -1.10 7.30
C LYS A 163 -4.94 -1.81 8.09
N LYS A 164 -4.57 -2.83 8.85
CA LYS A 164 -5.52 -3.63 9.63
C LYS A 164 -6.26 -2.77 10.66
N ILE A 165 -5.57 -1.83 11.32
CA ILE A 165 -6.20 -0.87 12.22
C ILE A 165 -7.19 0.02 11.44
N ASN A 166 -6.79 0.56 10.30
CA ASN A 166 -7.68 1.35 9.43
C ASN A 166 -8.91 0.56 9.01
N ASP A 167 -8.73 -0.68 8.57
CA ASP A 167 -9.81 -1.56 8.13
C ASP A 167 -10.77 -1.90 9.28
N ILE A 168 -10.27 -2.19 10.48
CA ILE A 168 -11.12 -2.44 11.66
C ILE A 168 -11.93 -1.19 12.03
N LEU A 169 -11.27 -0.02 12.10
CA LEU A 169 -11.96 1.22 12.45
C LEU A 169 -13.03 1.59 11.43
N TRP A 170 -12.76 1.31 10.16
CA TRP A 170 -13.72 1.53 9.09
C TRP A 170 -14.81 0.44 9.11
N PHE A 171 -14.50 -0.79 8.71
CA PHE A 171 -15.51 -1.82 8.44
C PHE A 171 -16.18 -2.42 9.68
N ASP A 172 -15.47 -2.53 10.80
CA ASP A 172 -15.97 -3.29 11.97
C ASP A 172 -16.51 -2.40 13.08
N TRP A 173 -15.92 -1.22 13.28
CA TRP A 173 -16.27 -0.38 14.42
C TRP A 173 -17.48 0.51 14.15
N ASP A 174 -17.49 1.21 13.00
CA ASP A 174 -18.45 2.24 12.56
C ASP A 174 -19.63 2.52 13.50
N PRO A 175 -19.37 3.14 14.66
CA PRO A 175 -20.35 3.20 15.75
C PRO A 175 -21.54 4.11 15.42
N ILE A 176 -21.39 4.97 14.40
CA ILE A 176 -22.40 5.94 13.98
C ILE A 176 -22.97 5.65 12.58
N GLY A 177 -22.61 4.51 11.97
CA GLY A 177 -23.16 4.08 10.68
C GLY A 177 -22.76 4.99 9.50
N PHE A 178 -21.58 5.60 9.58
CA PHE A 178 -21.13 6.64 8.65
C PHE A 178 -20.43 6.10 7.41
N ASN A 179 -20.06 4.81 7.39
CA ASN A 179 -19.29 4.20 6.29
C ASN A 179 -19.97 4.30 4.92
N ASP A 180 -21.30 4.35 4.89
CA ASP A 180 -22.11 4.42 3.67
C ASP A 180 -22.42 5.88 3.24
N LEU A 181 -22.06 6.86 4.07
CA LEU A 181 -22.53 8.25 3.94
C LEU A 181 -21.42 9.28 3.67
N ALA A 182 -20.15 8.97 3.94
CA ALA A 182 -19.06 9.93 3.81
C ALA A 182 -17.69 9.30 3.43
N PRO A 183 -16.72 10.11 2.97
CA PRO A 183 -15.36 9.65 2.70
C PRO A 183 -14.68 9.11 3.96
N SER A 184 -13.64 8.29 3.79
CA SER A 184 -12.95 7.64 4.91
C SER A 184 -12.09 8.53 5.81
N ASP A 185 -12.21 9.85 5.68
CA ASP A 185 -11.38 10.82 6.39
C ASP A 185 -11.71 10.97 7.88
N GLU A 186 -12.93 10.64 8.31
CA GLU A 186 -13.35 10.78 9.71
C GLU A 186 -12.62 9.81 10.65
N TYR A 187 -12.58 8.52 10.31
CA TYR A 187 -11.87 7.53 11.12
C TYR A 187 -10.37 7.46 10.84
N GLN A 188 -9.92 7.90 9.66
CA GLN A 188 -8.50 7.97 9.29
C GLN A 188 -7.67 8.84 10.26
N ARG A 189 -8.29 9.82 10.92
CA ARG A 189 -7.60 10.70 11.89
C ARG A 189 -7.11 9.95 13.13
N TYR A 190 -7.72 8.82 13.50
CA TYR A 190 -7.36 8.04 14.69
C TYR A 190 -6.30 6.98 14.42
N VAL A 191 -6.13 6.57 13.16
CA VAL A 191 -5.24 5.47 12.78
C VAL A 191 -3.79 5.70 13.23
N PRO A 192 -3.17 6.89 13.06
CA PRO A 192 -1.78 7.11 13.47
C PRO A 192 -1.55 6.96 14.99
N GLU A 193 -2.48 7.48 15.80
CA GLU A 193 -2.45 7.45 17.25
C GLU A 193 -2.65 6.02 17.77
N ILE A 194 -3.68 5.32 17.29
CA ILE A 194 -3.95 3.93 17.65
C ILE A 194 -2.80 3.02 17.23
N PHE A 195 -2.25 3.20 16.03
CA PHE A 195 -1.06 2.48 15.59
C PHE A 195 0.13 2.69 16.53
N THR A 196 0.35 3.93 16.98
CA THR A 196 1.43 4.25 17.92
C THR A 196 1.22 3.53 19.27
N LEU A 197 -0.01 3.49 19.77
CA LEU A 197 -0.36 2.80 21.02
C LEU A 197 -0.19 1.27 20.91
N VAL A 198 -0.67 0.66 19.83
CA VAL A 198 -0.52 -0.79 19.60
C VAL A 198 0.97 -1.16 19.50
N ARG A 199 1.77 -0.35 18.79
CA ARG A 199 3.24 -0.53 18.73
C ARG A 199 3.92 -0.39 20.09
N ALA A 200 3.40 0.47 20.96
CA ALA A 200 3.87 0.63 22.33
C ALA A 200 3.40 -0.49 23.29
N LYS A 201 2.63 -1.47 22.79
CA LYS A 201 1.97 -2.51 23.61
C LYS A 201 1.06 -1.92 24.70
N ALA A 202 0.43 -0.78 24.40
CA ALA A 202 -0.56 -0.15 25.27
C ALA A 202 -1.72 -1.11 25.55
N ASP A 203 -2.30 -0.99 26.74
CA ASP A 203 -3.44 -1.83 27.12
C ASP A 203 -4.76 -1.35 26.49
N ARG A 204 -5.82 -2.15 26.68
CA ARG A 204 -7.15 -1.86 26.10
C ARG A 204 -7.74 -0.55 26.62
N LEU A 205 -7.47 -0.16 27.86
CA LEU A 205 -7.99 1.07 28.45
C LEU A 205 -7.26 2.30 27.90
N GLU A 206 -5.96 2.19 27.66
CA GLU A 206 -5.16 3.23 27.02
C GLU A 206 -5.62 3.47 25.58
N ILE A 207 -5.87 2.39 24.81
CA ILE A 207 -6.40 2.50 23.44
C ILE A 207 -7.82 3.08 23.43
N ALA A 208 -8.68 2.66 24.37
CA ALA A 208 -10.06 3.15 24.44
C ALA A 208 -10.16 4.66 24.69
N LYS A 209 -9.23 5.27 25.41
CA LYS A 209 -9.23 6.72 25.68
C LYS A 209 -9.06 7.56 24.41
N GLU A 210 -8.37 7.06 23.40
CA GLU A 210 -8.20 7.77 22.13
C GLU A 210 -9.44 7.67 21.22
N GLY A 211 -10.27 6.64 21.38
CA GLY A 211 -11.49 6.43 20.59
C GLY A 211 -12.74 7.18 21.09
N VAL A 212 -12.64 7.98 22.16
CA VAL A 212 -13.79 8.63 22.84
C VAL A 212 -13.74 10.17 22.74
N ASN A 213 -12.81 10.73 21.96
CA ASN A 213 -12.74 12.19 21.72
C ASN A 213 -13.40 12.62 20.40
#